data_AF-A0A4U9HSK9-F1
#
_entry.id   AF-A0A4U9HSK9-F1
#
_cell.length_a   1.000
_cell.length_b   1.000
_cell.length_c   1.000
_cell.angle_alpha   90.00
_cell.angle_beta   90.00
_cell.angle_gamma   90.00
#
_symmetry.space_group_name_H-M   'P 1'
#
loop_
_entity.id
_entity.type
_entity.pdbx_description
1 polymer ?
#
loop_
_entity_poly.entity_id
_entity_poly.type
_entity_poly.pdbx_seq_one_letter_code
_entity_poly.pdbx_strand_id
1 'polypeptide(L)' 'MLEDESKIEFIVVSDLYMTPSARYADLLLPETSFMERWNIGETWGTASYLILSEKTD' A
#
# COMPACT_ATOMS: atom_id res chain seq x y z
N MET A 1 3.43 16.90 -9.23
CA MET A 1 2.16 17.23 -8.54
C MET A 1 2.33 17.12 -7.03
N LEU A 2 2.83 15.98 -6.51
CA LEU A 2 3.06 15.78 -5.07
C LEU A 2 4.20 16.64 -4.49
N GLU A 3 5.12 17.08 -5.34
CA GLU A 3 6.20 18.01 -4.97
C GLU A 3 5.71 19.45 -4.69
N ASP A 4 4.49 19.79 -5.11
CA ASP A 4 3.94 21.13 -4.90
C ASP A 4 3.22 21.21 -3.53
N GLU A 5 3.98 21.55 -2.50
CA GLU A 5 3.51 21.68 -1.10
C GLU A 5 2.43 22.77 -0.92
N SER A 6 2.19 23.64 -1.91
CA SER A 6 1.10 24.64 -1.83
C SER A 6 -0.30 24.03 -2.01
N LYS A 7 -0.38 22.80 -2.50
CA LYS A 7 -1.64 22.14 -2.86
C LYS A 7 -2.13 21.12 -1.85
N ILE A 8 -1.24 20.61 -1.00
CA ILE A 8 -1.53 19.55 -0.03
C ILE A 8 -0.76 19.88 1.25
N GLU A 9 -1.48 19.89 2.38
CA GLU A 9 -0.91 20.26 3.68
C GLU A 9 -0.19 19.10 4.38
N PHE A 10 -0.52 17.85 4.02
CA PHE A 10 0.05 16.67 4.65
C PHE A 10 -0.15 15.40 3.80
N ILE A 11 0.88 14.58 3.68
CA ILE A 11 0.89 13.33 2.92
C ILE A 11 1.36 12.18 3.84
N VAL A 12 0.48 11.20 4.04
CA VAL A 12 0.83 9.92 4.67
C VAL A 12 0.90 8.84 3.61
N VAL A 13 1.98 8.07 3.63
CA VAL A 13 2.17 6.92 2.74
C VAL A 13 2.40 5.68 3.58
N SER A 14 1.75 4.58 3.21
CA SER A 14 2.00 3.24 3.74
C SER A 14 2.47 2.38 2.58
N ASP A 15 3.73 1.95 2.61
CA ASP A 15 4.34 1.26 1.46
C ASP A 15 5.34 0.18 1.93
N LEU A 16 5.58 -0.81 1.06
CA LEU A 16 6.56 -1.87 1.27
C LEU A 16 7.97 -1.41 0.89
N TYR A 17 8.05 -0.46 -0.04
CA TYR A 17 9.30 0.07 -0.56
C TYR A 17 9.27 1.59 -0.57
N MET A 18 10.46 2.20 -0.60
CA MET A 18 10.59 3.64 -0.81
C MET A 18 10.29 3.99 -2.28
N THR A 19 9.01 4.07 -2.62
CA THR A 19 8.58 4.43 -3.98
C THR A 19 8.90 5.89 -4.30
N PRO A 20 8.99 6.27 -5.58
CA PRO A 20 9.23 7.67 -5.95
C PRO A 20 8.22 8.65 -5.35
N SER A 21 6.96 8.21 -5.16
CA SER A 21 5.92 9.00 -4.51
C SER A 21 6.11 9.09 -2.99
N ALA A 22 6.56 8.02 -2.34
CA ALA A 22 6.83 7.99 -0.91
C ALA A 22 7.90 9.00 -0.46
N ARG A 23 8.78 9.44 -1.37
CA ARG A 23 9.79 10.48 -1.08
C ARG A 23 9.20 11.86 -0.77
N TYR A 24 7.95 12.10 -1.17
CA TYR A 24 7.24 13.35 -0.90
C TYR A 24 6.29 13.22 0.30
N ALA A 25 6.35 12.11 1.05
CA ALA A 25 5.51 11.90 2.23
C ALA A 25 6.12 12.57 3.46
N ASP A 26 5.28 13.22 4.26
CA ASP A 26 5.65 13.73 5.58
C ASP A 26 5.80 12.59 6.59
N LEU A 27 4.96 11.55 6.44
CA LEU A 27 4.99 10.35 7.25
C LEU A 27 4.93 9.11 6.36
N LEU A 28 5.96 8.28 6.46
CA LEU A 28 6.02 6.98 5.81
C LEU A 28 5.88 5.87 6.86
N LEU A 29 4.81 5.07 6.73
CA LEU A 29 4.54 3.92 7.58
C LEU A 29 4.98 2.63 6.88
N PRO A 30 5.64 1.70 7.61
CA PRO A 30 6.00 0.41 7.06
C PRO A 30 4.74 -0.46 6.87
N GLU A 31 4.63 -1.05 5.69
CA GLU A 31 3.53 -1.93 5.30
C GLU A 31 3.95 -3.41 5.39
N THR A 32 2.99 -4.34 5.44
CA THR A 32 3.25 -5.79 5.44
C THR A 32 2.97 -6.39 4.07
N SER A 33 3.86 -7.19 3.51
CA SER A 33 3.66 -7.74 2.17
C SER A 33 2.46 -8.69 2.11
N PHE A 34 2.06 -9.06 0.90
CA PHE A 34 0.91 -9.92 0.65
C PHE A 34 0.97 -11.27 1.41
N MET A 35 2.17 -11.79 1.73
CA MET A 35 2.35 -13.07 2.42
C MET A 35 2.67 -12.93 3.92
N GLU A 36 2.63 -11.70 4.46
CA GLU A 36 2.97 -11.44 5.86
C GLU A 36 1.73 -11.12 6.72
N ARG A 37 0.56 -11.11 6.09
CA ARG A 37 -0.72 -10.83 6.74
C ARG A 37 -1.82 -11.73 6.23
N TRP A 38 -2.82 -11.90 7.08
CA TRP A 38 -4.09 -12.52 6.70
C TRP A 38 -4.93 -11.52 5.90
N ASN A 39 -5.26 -11.87 4.66
CA ASN A 39 -6.10 -11.06 3.78
C ASN A 39 -6.88 -11.96 2.81
N ILE A 40 -8.07 -11.54 2.41
CA ILE A 40 -8.86 -12.18 1.35
C ILE A 40 -8.95 -11.19 0.20
N GLY A 41 -8.26 -11.49 -0.90
CA GLY A 41 -8.26 -10.68 -2.11
C GLY A 41 -9.24 -11.21 -3.15
N GLU A 42 -9.96 -10.30 -3.80
CA GLU A 42 -10.70 -10.59 -5.03
C GLU A 42 -9.83 -10.27 -6.25
N THR A 43 -10.03 -10.98 -7.36
CA THR A 43 -9.37 -10.64 -8.62
C THR A 43 -9.98 -9.37 -9.21
N TRP A 44 -9.21 -8.60 -9.97
CA TRP A 44 -9.75 -7.47 -10.74
C TRP A 44 -10.63 -8.01 -11.90
N GLY A 45 -11.91 -8.30 -11.64
CA GLY A 45 -12.86 -8.81 -12.62
C GLY A 45 -13.95 -9.72 -12.04
N THR A 46 -14.69 -10.42 -12.90
CA THR A 46 -15.84 -11.29 -12.54
C THR A 46 -15.43 -12.72 -12.17
N ALA A 47 -14.21 -12.96 -11.71
CA ALA A 47 -13.80 -14.32 -11.38
C ALA A 47 -14.58 -14.83 -10.15
N SER A 48 -15.01 -16.08 -10.19
CA SER A 48 -15.84 -16.68 -9.12
C SER A 48 -15.00 -17.37 -8.05
N TYR A 49 -13.80 -16.86 -7.76
CA TYR A 49 -12.90 -17.40 -6.73
C TYR A 49 -12.19 -16.28 -5.96
N LEU A 50 -11.83 -16.58 -4.72
CA LEU A 50 -11.09 -15.68 -3.82
C LEU A 50 -9.67 -16.19 -3.60
N ILE A 51 -8.74 -15.29 -3.32
CA ILE A 51 -7.36 -15.61 -2.96
C ILE A 51 -7.15 -15.32 -1.48
N LEU A 52 -6.74 -16.34 -0.73
CA LEU A 52 -6.32 -16.19 0.65
C LEU A 52 -4.82 -15.87 0.70
N SER A 53 -4.51 -14.70 1.23
CA SER A 53 -3.19 -14.36 1.77
C SER A 53 -3.12 -14.85 3.21
N GLU A 54 -2.12 -15.65 3.50
CA GLU A 54 -1.85 -16.15 4.85
C GLU A 54 -0.48 -15.64 5.31
N LYS A 55 -0.40 -15.29 6.59
CA LYS A 55 0.89 -15.05 7.25
C LYS A 55 1.53 -16.40 7.55
N THR A 56 2.70 -16.66 6.98
CA THR A 56 3.48 -17.86 7.30
C THR A 56 4.29 -17.62 8.59
N ASP A 57 4.18 -18.54 9.56
CA ASP A 57 4.98 -18.54 10.80
C ASP A 57 6.40 -19.08 10.61
#